data_AF-A0A7S1ESY5-F1
#
_entry.id   AF-A0A7S1ESY5-F1
#
_cell.length_a   1.000
_cell.length_b   1.000
_cell.length_c   1.000
_cell.angle_alpha   90.00
_cell.angle_beta   90.00
_cell.angle_gamma   90.00
#
_symmetry.space_group_name_H-M   'P 1'
#
loop_
_entity.id
_entity.type
_entity.pdbx_description
1 polymer ?
#
loop_
_entity_poly.entity_id
_entity_poly.type
_entity_poly.pdbx_seq_one_letter_code
_entity_poly.pdbx_strand_id
1 'polypeptide(L)'
;FRQEHEEKFVQGENLVHDITTLVSPCVLMKAGVPVYRLEQKAREFVITFPQAYHAGFSTGFNCAEAVNFAMSDWFEYSERCERSFAWLRKSTVLLASELVYRMFEDSNGLFNGRITEKERDKMVEILENEKKNQKVFRRKIEQLKLPKVEEPTEDEKREVPTCLVCKQLCPFAVVMFMTHGRKLFVCLNDTVYYERTGGLDYLAQYIRFVPMKKITVALDRVKSFEARLGPGIESDSRTKIGVEYENSLDKSDSEDQLIQTSLGKAGGKAECLACASRVKRCPPWRDEQVLETELYSFVR
;
A
#
# COMPACT_ATOMS: atom_id res chain seq x y z
N PHE A 1 -0.86 -9.55 21.55
CA PHE A 1 -1.71 -8.36 21.33
C PHE A 1 -3.15 -8.68 20.93
N ARG A 2 -3.46 -9.15 19.71
CA ARG A 2 -4.86 -9.47 19.34
C ARG A 2 -5.48 -10.51 20.27
N GLN A 3 -4.74 -11.56 20.59
CA GLN A 3 -5.15 -12.60 21.55
C GLN A 3 -5.35 -12.07 22.97
N GLU A 4 -4.66 -10.99 23.36
CA GLU A 4 -4.72 -10.42 24.72
C GLU A 4 -5.82 -9.35 24.85
N HIS A 5 -6.35 -8.86 23.71
CA HIS A 5 -7.35 -7.80 23.64
C HIS A 5 -8.50 -8.17 22.70
N GLU A 6 -8.84 -9.47 22.62
CA GLU A 6 -9.81 -10.01 21.68
C GLU A 6 -11.16 -9.27 21.74
N GLU A 7 -11.64 -8.96 22.95
CA GLU A 7 -12.89 -8.24 23.18
C GLU A 7 -12.95 -6.89 22.45
N LYS A 8 -11.83 -6.16 22.38
CA LYS A 8 -11.76 -4.85 21.72
C LYS A 8 -11.73 -4.98 20.20
N PHE A 9 -11.10 -6.04 19.68
CA PHE A 9 -11.14 -6.34 18.24
C PHE A 9 -12.53 -6.79 17.78
N VAL A 10 -13.27 -7.53 18.62
CA VAL A 10 -14.67 -7.92 18.37
C VAL A 10 -15.58 -6.69 18.34
N GLN A 11 -15.29 -5.66 19.13
CA GLN A 11 -15.99 -4.36 19.10
C GLN A 11 -15.62 -3.48 17.89
N GLY A 12 -14.72 -3.95 17.02
CA GLY A 12 -14.32 -3.24 15.80
C GLY A 12 -13.24 -2.18 16.01
N GLU A 13 -12.58 -2.14 17.18
CA GLU A 13 -11.42 -1.27 17.39
C GLU A 13 -10.20 -1.84 16.68
N ASN A 14 -9.51 -1.01 15.90
CA ASN A 14 -8.37 -1.43 15.11
C ASN A 14 -7.04 -1.15 15.82
N LEU A 15 -6.93 -1.66 17.05
CA LEU A 15 -5.87 -1.30 17.99
C LEU A 15 -4.46 -1.63 17.51
N VAL A 16 -4.29 -2.64 16.64
CA VAL A 16 -2.98 -2.97 16.03
C VAL A 16 -2.45 -1.80 15.20
N HIS A 17 -3.35 -1.05 14.56
CA HIS A 17 -2.99 0.00 13.61
C HIS A 17 -3.09 1.41 14.20
N ASP A 18 -3.83 1.57 15.29
CA ASP A 18 -4.10 2.85 15.93
C ASP A 18 -3.18 3.11 17.14
N ILE A 19 -2.64 2.05 17.75
CA ILE A 19 -1.75 2.14 18.90
C ILE A 19 -0.38 1.57 18.56
N THR A 20 0.64 2.42 18.62
CA THR A 20 2.04 1.98 18.58
C THR A 20 2.32 1.08 19.78
N THR A 21 2.47 -0.22 19.53
CA THR A 21 2.70 -1.22 20.57
C THR A 21 4.06 -1.87 20.40
N LEU A 22 4.76 -1.98 21.53
CA LEU A 22 6.11 -2.51 21.61
C LEU A 22 6.00 -3.97 22.06
N VAL A 23 6.41 -4.90 21.21
CA VAL A 23 6.37 -6.33 21.55
C VAL A 23 7.78 -6.87 21.58
N SER A 24 8.15 -7.52 22.68
CA SER A 24 9.44 -8.20 22.80
C SER A 24 9.59 -9.21 21.65
N PRO A 25 10.73 -9.21 20.92
CA PRO A 25 11.04 -10.21 19.91
C PRO A 25 10.84 -11.65 20.41
N CYS A 26 11.08 -11.90 21.69
CA CYS A 26 10.92 -13.21 22.32
C CYS A 26 9.47 -13.71 22.26
N VAL A 27 8.50 -12.82 22.50
CA VAL A 27 7.07 -13.15 22.44
C VAL A 27 6.67 -13.52 21.01
N LEU A 28 7.15 -12.76 20.03
CA LEU A 28 6.89 -13.02 18.61
C LEU A 28 7.49 -14.36 18.16
N MET A 29 8.74 -14.64 18.54
CA MET A 29 9.39 -15.92 18.22
C MET A 29 8.72 -17.12 18.87
N LYS A 30 8.29 -17.00 20.15
CA LYS A 30 7.50 -18.04 20.84
C LYS A 30 6.17 -18.32 20.13
N ALA A 31 5.59 -17.31 19.48
CA ALA A 31 4.38 -17.44 18.67
C ALA A 31 4.66 -17.93 17.22
N GLY A 32 5.90 -18.30 16.89
CA GLY A 32 6.28 -18.79 15.57
C GLY A 32 6.48 -17.70 14.51
N VAL A 33 6.51 -16.42 14.89
CA VAL A 33 6.77 -15.31 13.97
C VAL A 33 8.27 -15.22 13.70
N PRO A 34 8.72 -15.19 12.43
CA PRO A 34 10.13 -15.03 12.11
C PRO A 34 10.59 -13.61 12.47
N VAL A 35 11.65 -13.51 13.28
CA VAL A 35 12.23 -12.22 13.70
C VAL A 35 13.72 -12.16 13.35
N TYR A 36 14.11 -11.08 12.72
CA TYR A 36 15.48 -10.78 12.32
C TYR A 36 15.94 -9.48 12.97
N ARG A 37 17.25 -9.36 13.22
CA ARG A 37 17.86 -8.14 13.74
C ARG A 37 19.09 -7.76 12.94
N LEU A 38 19.38 -6.46 12.92
CA LEU A 38 20.62 -5.89 12.41
C LEU A 38 21.04 -4.71 13.28
N GLU A 39 22.31 -4.34 13.20
CA GLU A 39 22.82 -3.10 13.77
C GLU A 39 23.24 -2.19 12.61
N GLN A 40 22.52 -1.09 12.41
CA GLN A 40 22.83 -0.09 11.38
C GLN A 40 23.97 0.81 11.86
N LYS A 41 25.07 0.83 11.12
CA LYS A 41 26.19 1.75 11.34
C LYS A 41 26.06 3.01 10.47
N ALA A 42 26.87 4.02 10.77
CA ALA A 42 26.90 5.25 9.99
C ALA A 42 27.20 4.95 8.51
N ARG A 43 26.44 5.61 7.62
CA ARG A 43 26.51 5.45 6.15
C ARG A 43 26.02 4.10 5.62
N GLU A 44 25.32 3.30 6.43
CA GLU A 44 24.63 2.09 5.97
C GLU A 44 23.15 2.40 5.68
N PHE A 45 22.62 1.80 4.61
CA PHE A 45 21.20 1.83 4.29
C PHE A 45 20.49 0.61 4.88
N VAL A 46 19.25 0.83 5.33
CA VAL A 46 18.31 -0.22 5.70
C VAL A 46 17.11 -0.08 4.77
N ILE A 47 16.72 -1.17 4.11
CA ILE A 47 15.56 -1.20 3.21
C ILE A 47 14.48 -2.06 3.88
N THR A 48 13.32 -1.45 4.11
CA THR A 48 12.12 -2.14 4.61
C THR A 48 11.20 -2.47 3.45
N PHE A 49 10.94 -3.76 3.24
CA PHE A 49 10.05 -4.22 2.17
C PHE A 49 8.56 -3.99 2.53
N PRO A 50 7.66 -3.94 1.54
CA PRO A 50 6.23 -3.81 1.79
C PRO A 50 5.72 -4.86 2.79
N GLN A 51 4.86 -4.44 3.73
CA GLN A 51 4.29 -5.28 4.79
C GLN A 51 5.32 -5.88 5.77
N ALA A 52 6.59 -5.47 5.72
CA ALA A 52 7.59 -5.86 6.70
C ALA A 52 7.46 -4.97 7.95
N TYR A 53 6.96 -5.56 9.04
CA TYR A 53 6.95 -4.93 10.34
C TYR A 53 8.38 -4.72 10.86
N HIS A 54 8.66 -3.53 11.39
CA HIS A 54 9.98 -3.19 11.91
C HIS A 54 9.88 -2.35 13.20
N ALA A 55 10.87 -2.53 14.06
CA ALA A 55 11.00 -1.85 15.34
C ALA A 55 12.49 -1.66 15.64
N GLY A 56 12.84 -0.59 16.35
CA GLY A 56 14.23 -0.27 16.62
C GLY A 56 14.42 0.79 17.70
N PHE A 57 15.67 0.94 18.10
CA PHE A 57 16.14 1.96 19.04
C PHE A 57 17.56 2.39 18.67
N SER A 58 17.93 3.60 19.08
CA SER A 58 19.29 4.13 18.89
C SER A 58 20.18 3.73 20.07
N THR A 59 21.37 3.20 19.78
CA THR A 59 22.36 2.84 20.81
C THR A 59 23.13 4.04 21.37
N GLY A 60 22.95 5.23 20.79
CA GLY A 60 23.60 6.47 21.20
C GLY A 60 23.12 7.65 20.34
N PHE A 61 23.79 8.80 20.48
CA PHE A 61 23.49 9.99 19.67
C PHE A 61 23.76 9.73 18.18
N ASN A 62 22.74 9.94 17.34
CA ASN A 62 22.83 9.75 15.89
C ASN A 62 21.92 10.73 15.13
N CYS A 63 22.06 10.71 13.81
CA CYS A 63 21.16 11.37 12.87
C CYS A 63 20.88 10.37 11.73
N ALA A 64 19.61 10.20 11.39
CA ALA A 64 19.15 9.30 10.33
C ALA A 64 18.09 10.00 9.48
N GLU A 65 18.04 9.65 8.20
CA GLU A 65 17.02 10.09 7.26
C GLU A 65 16.33 8.86 6.68
N ALA A 66 15.02 8.94 6.47
CA ALA A 66 14.21 7.86 5.92
C ALA A 66 13.21 8.41 4.90
N VAL A 67 12.97 7.63 3.84
CA VAL A 67 12.01 7.96 2.80
C VAL A 67 11.26 6.70 2.38
N ASN A 68 9.96 6.86 2.13
CA ASN A 68 9.14 5.83 1.51
C ASN A 68 9.20 6.00 -0.01
N PHE A 69 9.42 4.90 -0.73
CA PHE A 69 9.36 4.87 -2.18
C PHE A 69 8.53 3.68 -2.64
N ALA A 70 7.90 3.82 -3.81
CA ALA A 70 7.12 2.76 -4.44
C ALA A 70 7.84 2.34 -5.73
N MET A 71 8.12 1.04 -5.82
CA MET A 71 8.53 0.41 -7.07
C MET A 71 7.28 -0.02 -7.85
N SER A 72 7.47 -0.44 -9.09
CA SER A 72 6.37 -0.81 -9.98
C SER A 72 5.58 -2.06 -9.54
N ASP A 73 6.20 -2.97 -8.80
CA ASP A 73 5.56 -4.13 -8.16
C ASP A 73 4.73 -3.75 -6.90
N TRP A 74 4.88 -2.52 -6.41
CA TRP A 74 4.13 -2.00 -5.26
C TRP A 74 2.61 -2.01 -5.47
N PHE A 75 2.14 -1.90 -6.72
CA PHE A 75 0.70 -1.86 -7.01
C PHE A 75 -0.07 -3.08 -6.49
N GLU A 76 0.55 -4.26 -6.50
CA GLU A 76 -0.08 -5.48 -5.94
C GLU A 76 -0.28 -5.36 -4.42
N TYR A 77 0.68 -4.75 -3.72
CA TYR A 77 0.58 -4.48 -2.30
C TYR A 77 -0.43 -3.36 -2.01
N SER A 78 -0.49 -2.32 -2.85
CA SER A 78 -1.46 -1.22 -2.74
C SER A 78 -2.89 -1.76 -2.77
N GLU A 79 -3.25 -2.57 -3.78
CA GLU A 79 -4.62 -3.11 -3.91
C GLU A 79 -5.02 -4.03 -2.73
N ARG A 80 -4.07 -4.76 -2.15
CA ARG A 80 -4.31 -5.57 -0.94
C ARG A 80 -4.47 -4.68 0.30
N CYS A 81 -3.63 -3.65 0.42
CA CYS A 81 -3.68 -2.66 1.49
C CYS A 81 -5.00 -1.90 1.48
N GLU A 82 -5.41 -1.37 0.33
CA GLU A 82 -6.66 -0.63 0.12
C GLU A 82 -7.89 -1.47 0.53
N ARG A 83 -7.95 -2.75 0.13
CA ARG A 83 -9.03 -3.65 0.55
C ARG A 83 -9.04 -3.88 2.06
N SER A 84 -7.87 -4.10 2.65
CA SER A 84 -7.74 -4.29 4.09
C SER A 84 -8.14 -3.03 4.85
N PHE A 85 -7.71 -1.86 4.38
CA PHE A 85 -8.04 -0.57 4.97
C PHE A 85 -9.52 -0.24 4.84
N ALA A 86 -10.15 -0.58 3.71
CA ALA A 86 -11.59 -0.44 3.53
C ALA A 86 -12.37 -1.29 4.56
N TRP A 87 -11.97 -2.54 4.76
CA TRP A 87 -12.57 -3.44 5.75
C TRP A 87 -12.38 -2.93 7.18
N LEU A 88 -11.19 -2.40 7.47
CA LEU A 88 -10.81 -1.83 8.76
C LEU A 88 -11.32 -0.39 8.97
N ARG A 89 -12.02 0.20 7.99
CA ARG A 89 -12.46 1.60 8.00
C ARG A 89 -11.32 2.58 8.30
N LYS A 90 -10.13 2.33 7.73
CA LYS A 90 -8.94 3.15 7.85
C LYS A 90 -8.70 3.95 6.58
N SER A 91 -8.37 5.23 6.71
CA SER A 91 -8.08 6.07 5.55
C SER A 91 -6.78 5.65 4.85
N THR A 92 -6.84 5.60 3.53
CA THR A 92 -5.68 5.44 2.66
C THR A 92 -5.16 6.81 2.26
N VAL A 93 -3.83 6.97 2.17
CA VAL A 93 -3.19 8.23 1.77
C VAL A 93 -3.03 8.34 0.26
N LEU A 94 -2.87 7.21 -0.42
CA LEU A 94 -2.63 7.14 -1.87
C LEU A 94 -3.35 5.92 -2.46
N LEU A 95 -4.12 6.13 -3.53
CA LEU A 95 -4.77 5.05 -4.27
C LEU A 95 -3.98 4.70 -5.53
N ALA A 96 -3.81 3.40 -5.78
CA ALA A 96 -3.16 2.90 -7.00
C ALA A 96 -3.81 3.46 -8.28
N SER A 97 -5.14 3.42 -8.35
CA SER A 97 -5.90 3.94 -9.49
C SER A 97 -5.70 5.43 -9.71
N GLU A 98 -5.67 6.22 -8.64
CA GLU A 98 -5.45 7.67 -8.74
C GLU A 98 -4.02 7.96 -9.21
N LEU A 99 -3.02 7.31 -8.60
CA LEU A 99 -1.63 7.49 -8.98
C LEU A 99 -1.43 7.19 -10.47
N VAL A 100 -1.89 6.02 -10.94
CA VAL A 100 -1.79 5.64 -12.35
C VAL A 100 -2.54 6.62 -13.23
N TYR A 101 -3.74 7.05 -12.85
CA TYR A 101 -4.47 8.06 -13.62
C TYR A 101 -3.67 9.37 -13.74
N ARG A 102 -3.12 9.89 -12.64
CA ARG A 102 -2.33 11.14 -12.63
C ARG A 102 -1.05 11.03 -13.44
N MET A 103 -0.36 9.89 -13.39
CA MET A 103 0.84 9.63 -14.20
C MET A 103 0.59 9.79 -15.70
N PHE A 104 -0.63 9.50 -16.15
CA PHE A 104 -1.01 9.49 -17.57
C PHE A 104 -2.11 10.51 -17.93
N GLU A 105 -2.54 11.37 -17.00
CA GLU A 105 -3.57 12.41 -17.21
C GLU A 105 -3.06 13.54 -18.12
N ASP A 106 -1.79 13.94 -17.98
CA ASP A 106 -1.21 15.06 -18.70
C ASP A 106 -0.48 14.66 -19.98
N SER A 107 -0.71 15.43 -21.06
CA SER A 107 0.02 15.31 -22.33
C SER A 107 1.49 15.68 -22.23
N ASN A 108 1.88 16.38 -21.15
CA ASN A 108 3.23 16.90 -20.95
C ASN A 108 4.19 15.88 -20.30
N GLY A 109 3.77 14.63 -20.12
CA GLY A 109 4.68 13.52 -19.78
C GLY A 109 5.37 13.68 -18.43
N LEU A 110 4.62 14.01 -17.37
CA LEU A 110 5.12 13.97 -15.98
C LEU A 110 5.79 12.64 -15.66
N PHE A 111 5.28 11.55 -16.23
CA PHE A 111 5.92 10.25 -16.16
C PHE A 111 6.93 10.06 -17.30
N ASN A 112 8.22 10.23 -16.97
CA ASN A 112 9.36 9.94 -17.85
C ASN A 112 10.12 8.66 -17.42
N GLY A 113 9.53 7.88 -16.52
CA GLY A 113 10.12 6.66 -15.98
C GLY A 113 10.19 5.53 -17.00
N ARG A 114 11.04 4.54 -16.72
CA ARG A 114 11.05 3.27 -17.45
C ARG A 114 10.12 2.30 -16.73
N ILE A 115 9.25 1.64 -17.49
CA ILE A 115 8.41 0.55 -17.00
C ILE A 115 8.64 -0.71 -17.82
N THR A 116 8.54 -1.85 -17.17
CA THR A 116 8.50 -3.15 -17.83
C THR A 116 7.12 -3.42 -18.42
N GLU A 117 7.03 -4.40 -19.32
CA GLU A 117 5.76 -4.85 -19.90
C GLU A 117 4.78 -5.33 -18.82
N LYS A 118 5.24 -6.11 -17.83
CA LYS A 118 4.41 -6.59 -16.71
C LYS A 118 3.79 -5.43 -15.92
N GLU A 119 4.56 -4.37 -15.69
CA GLU A 119 4.11 -3.21 -14.91
C GLU A 119 3.11 -2.38 -15.69
N ARG A 120 3.36 -2.18 -16.98
CA ARG A 120 2.42 -1.54 -17.89
C ARG A 120 1.09 -2.29 -17.91
N ASP A 121 1.13 -3.61 -18.03
CA ASP A 121 -0.08 -4.44 -18.03
C ASP A 121 -0.85 -4.33 -16.71
N LYS A 122 -0.14 -4.24 -15.58
CA LYS A 122 -0.76 -3.98 -14.27
C LYS A 122 -1.43 -2.60 -14.20
N MET A 123 -0.76 -1.55 -14.70
CA MET A 123 -1.33 -0.19 -14.77
C MET A 123 -2.57 -0.15 -15.68
N VAL A 124 -2.53 -0.87 -16.81
CA VAL A 124 -3.69 -1.04 -17.71
C VAL A 124 -4.84 -1.73 -16.99
N GLU A 125 -4.57 -2.81 -16.25
CA GLU A 125 -5.57 -3.52 -15.45
C GLU A 125 -6.25 -2.58 -14.44
N ILE A 126 -5.46 -1.79 -13.71
CA ILE A 126 -5.95 -0.83 -12.71
C ILE A 126 -6.93 0.17 -13.35
N LEU A 127 -6.56 0.79 -14.47
CA LEU A 127 -7.43 1.76 -15.15
C LEU A 127 -8.66 1.12 -15.82
N GLU A 128 -8.54 -0.10 -16.36
CA GLU A 128 -9.68 -0.85 -16.87
C GLU A 128 -10.67 -1.22 -15.76
N ASN A 129 -10.17 -1.60 -14.58
CA ASN A 129 -11.00 -1.85 -13.41
C ASN A 129 -11.73 -0.58 -12.96
N GLU A 130 -11.04 0.56 -12.91
CA GLU A 130 -11.69 1.84 -12.60
C GLU A 130 -12.76 2.22 -13.66
N LYS A 131 -12.46 1.98 -14.95
CA LYS A 131 -13.43 2.16 -16.04
C LYS A 131 -14.67 1.29 -15.86
N LYS A 132 -14.52 0.03 -15.44
CA LYS A 132 -15.64 -0.89 -15.11
C LYS A 132 -16.41 -0.36 -13.90
N ASN A 133 -15.72 0.06 -12.84
CA ASN A 133 -16.34 0.63 -11.64
C ASN A 133 -17.21 1.84 -11.99
N GLN A 134 -16.73 2.76 -12.82
CA GLN A 134 -17.53 3.91 -13.27
C GLN A 134 -18.78 3.52 -14.09
N LYS A 135 -18.74 2.41 -14.85
CA LYS A 135 -19.92 1.92 -15.58
C LYS A 135 -20.98 1.36 -14.62
N VAL A 136 -20.56 0.56 -13.64
CA VAL A 136 -21.44 0.06 -12.58
C VAL A 136 -22.01 1.23 -11.78
N PHE A 137 -21.16 2.19 -11.43
CA PHE A 137 -21.53 3.44 -10.77
C PHE A 137 -22.66 4.14 -11.51
N ARG A 138 -22.48 4.39 -12.82
CA ARG A 138 -23.46 5.08 -13.65
C ARG A 138 -24.82 4.39 -13.62
N ARG A 139 -24.86 3.07 -13.78
CA ARG A 139 -26.11 2.29 -13.74
C ARG A 139 -26.82 2.46 -12.40
N LYS A 140 -26.08 2.45 -11.30
CA LYS A 140 -26.64 2.63 -9.94
C LYS A 140 -27.19 4.04 -9.75
N ILE A 141 -26.47 5.06 -10.21
CA ILE A 141 -26.94 6.46 -10.20
C ILE A 141 -28.23 6.65 -11.00
N GLU A 142 -28.31 6.03 -12.19
CA GLU A 142 -29.52 6.07 -13.04
C GLU A 142 -30.70 5.38 -12.35
N GLN A 143 -30.49 4.23 -11.72
CA GLN A 143 -31.51 3.53 -10.93
C GLN A 143 -32.02 4.37 -9.75
N LEU A 144 -31.11 5.05 -9.05
CA LEU A 144 -31.42 5.90 -7.90
C LEU A 144 -31.91 7.30 -8.29
N LYS A 145 -31.90 7.65 -9.59
CA LYS A 145 -32.28 8.96 -10.12
C LYS A 145 -31.54 10.13 -9.44
N LEU A 146 -30.27 9.92 -9.10
CA LEU A 146 -29.49 10.94 -8.38
C LEU A 146 -29.10 12.08 -9.34
N PRO A 147 -29.39 13.35 -8.98
CA PRO A 147 -28.98 14.50 -9.78
C PRO A 147 -27.46 14.60 -9.84
N LYS A 148 -26.94 14.88 -11.03
CA LYS A 148 -25.51 15.09 -11.26
C LYS A 148 -25.16 16.53 -10.90
N VAL A 149 -24.08 16.71 -10.13
CA VAL A 149 -23.42 18.01 -9.97
C VAL A 149 -22.58 18.28 -11.21
N GLU A 150 -22.89 19.36 -11.93
CA GLU A 150 -22.21 19.72 -13.17
C GLU A 150 -20.79 20.23 -12.92
N GLU A 151 -20.63 21.07 -11.90
CA GLU A 151 -19.35 21.63 -11.48
C GLU A 151 -19.18 21.49 -9.97
N PRO A 152 -18.18 20.72 -9.50
CA PRO A 152 -17.79 20.73 -8.09
C PRO A 152 -17.31 22.12 -7.70
N THR A 153 -17.53 22.49 -6.44
CA THR A 153 -16.95 23.68 -5.80
C THR A 153 -15.42 23.62 -5.78
N GLU A 154 -14.75 24.77 -5.64
CA GLU A 154 -13.29 24.82 -5.58
C GLU A 154 -12.71 24.00 -4.41
N ASP A 155 -13.42 23.94 -3.28
CA ASP A 155 -13.01 23.12 -2.14
C ASP A 155 -13.09 21.62 -2.47
N GLU A 156 -14.13 21.19 -3.18
CA GLU A 156 -14.27 19.80 -3.66
C GLU A 156 -13.25 19.42 -4.73
N LYS A 157 -12.67 20.40 -5.43
CA LYS A 157 -11.56 20.17 -6.36
C LYS A 157 -10.21 20.10 -5.66
N ARG A 158 -10.06 20.80 -4.53
CA ARG A 158 -8.81 20.85 -3.74
C ARG A 158 -8.61 19.60 -2.89
N GLU A 159 -9.67 19.11 -2.27
CA GLU A 159 -9.60 17.95 -1.37
C GLU A 159 -10.31 16.73 -1.96
N VAL A 160 -9.59 15.61 -2.05
CA VAL A 160 -10.16 14.34 -2.51
C VAL A 160 -11.16 13.83 -1.46
N PRO A 161 -12.45 13.64 -1.82
CA PRO A 161 -13.44 13.20 -0.85
C PRO A 161 -13.14 11.82 -0.27
N THR A 162 -13.48 11.63 1.00
CA THR A 162 -13.32 10.35 1.69
C THR A 162 -14.68 9.74 2.01
N CYS A 163 -14.87 8.45 1.71
CA CYS A 163 -16.10 7.72 2.02
C CYS A 163 -16.37 7.70 3.53
N LEU A 164 -17.59 8.03 3.95
CA LEU A 164 -18.03 8.02 5.34
C LEU A 164 -17.94 6.61 5.94
N VAL A 165 -18.22 5.57 5.15
CA VAL A 165 -18.36 4.18 5.57
C VAL A 165 -17.00 3.46 5.60
N CYS A 166 -16.40 3.21 4.44
CA CYS A 166 -15.11 2.50 4.36
C CYS A 166 -13.87 3.39 4.56
N LYS A 167 -14.03 4.71 4.70
CA LYS A 167 -12.92 5.69 4.83
C LYS A 167 -11.93 5.74 3.65
N GLN A 168 -12.27 5.14 2.50
CA GLN A 168 -11.41 5.22 1.32
C GLN A 168 -11.59 6.53 0.55
N LEU A 169 -10.51 6.99 -0.08
CA LEU A 169 -10.52 8.15 -0.98
C LEU A 169 -11.41 7.88 -2.20
N CYS A 170 -12.06 8.91 -2.73
CA CYS A 170 -12.99 8.86 -3.86
C CYS A 170 -12.62 9.86 -4.97
N PRO A 171 -11.42 9.75 -5.60
CA PRO A 171 -10.89 10.76 -6.51
C PRO A 171 -11.58 10.80 -7.88
N PHE A 172 -12.33 9.76 -8.24
CA PHE A 172 -12.98 9.67 -9.55
C PHE A 172 -14.43 10.13 -9.54
N ALA A 173 -15.18 9.69 -8.53
CA ALA A 173 -16.62 9.84 -8.42
C ALA A 173 -17.09 9.55 -6.99
N VAL A 174 -18.15 10.24 -6.54
CA VAL A 174 -18.69 10.05 -5.20
C VAL A 174 -20.18 10.41 -5.13
N VAL A 175 -20.93 9.81 -4.20
CA VAL A 175 -22.27 10.28 -3.82
C VAL A 175 -22.12 11.22 -2.63
N MET A 176 -22.56 12.46 -2.80
CA MET A 176 -22.61 13.49 -1.76
C MET A 176 -24.02 13.57 -1.18
N PHE A 177 -24.14 13.81 0.12
CA PHE A 177 -25.39 14.15 0.79
C PHE A 177 -25.17 15.30 1.75
N MET A 178 -26.22 16.09 1.94
CA MET A 178 -26.26 17.17 2.90
C MET A 178 -26.95 16.67 4.18
N THR A 179 -26.30 16.83 5.33
CA THR A 179 -26.94 16.60 6.63
C THR A 179 -26.61 17.76 7.57
N HIS A 180 -27.63 18.39 8.15
CA HIS A 180 -27.45 19.52 9.09
C HIS A 180 -26.43 20.59 8.61
N GLY A 181 -26.45 20.92 7.30
CA GLY A 181 -25.55 21.91 6.69
C GLY A 181 -24.13 21.40 6.39
N ARG A 182 -23.84 20.11 6.57
CA ARG A 182 -22.55 19.48 6.27
C ARG A 182 -22.65 18.54 5.08
N LYS A 183 -21.62 18.56 4.24
CA LYS A 183 -21.44 17.61 3.14
C LYS A 183 -20.83 16.33 3.67
N LEU A 184 -21.40 15.20 3.29
CA LEU A 184 -20.89 13.87 3.55
C LEU A 184 -20.82 13.08 2.24
N PHE A 185 -19.88 12.14 2.18
CA PHE A 185 -19.52 11.47 0.94
C PHE A 185 -19.53 9.96 1.11
N VAL A 186 -20.06 9.21 0.14
CA VAL A 186 -20.08 7.74 0.13
C VAL A 186 -19.61 7.21 -1.22
N CYS A 187 -18.71 6.22 -1.19
CA CYS A 187 -18.19 5.55 -2.39
C CYS A 187 -19.22 4.58 -2.97
N LEU A 188 -18.96 4.07 -4.19
CA LEU A 188 -19.87 3.13 -4.87
C LEU A 188 -20.17 1.88 -4.07
N ASN A 189 -19.12 1.25 -3.53
CA ASN A 189 -19.22 -0.06 -2.89
C ASN A 189 -20.13 0.00 -1.66
N ASP A 190 -20.18 1.16 -1.01
CA ASP A 190 -21.00 1.39 0.17
C ASP A 190 -22.32 2.12 -0.16
N THR A 191 -22.70 2.28 -1.43
CA THR A 191 -24.02 2.86 -1.77
C THR A 191 -25.20 2.02 -1.28
N VAL A 192 -25.00 0.72 -1.00
CA VAL A 192 -26.02 -0.13 -0.35
C VAL A 192 -26.30 0.35 1.08
N TYR A 193 -25.32 0.97 1.76
CA TYR A 193 -25.54 1.62 3.05
C TYR A 193 -26.60 2.71 2.93
N TYR A 194 -26.52 3.54 1.87
CA TYR A 194 -27.50 4.58 1.58
C TYR A 194 -28.91 4.01 1.34
N GLU A 195 -29.01 2.90 0.60
CA GLU A 195 -30.30 2.23 0.35
C GLU A 195 -30.94 1.69 1.65
N ARG A 196 -30.12 1.17 2.57
CA ARG A 196 -30.59 0.60 3.84
C ARG A 196 -30.98 1.64 4.89
N THR A 197 -30.33 2.81 4.91
CA THR A 197 -30.66 3.90 5.84
C THR A 197 -31.87 4.73 5.37
N GLY A 198 -32.61 4.26 4.37
CA GLY A 198 -33.86 4.88 3.92
C GLY A 198 -33.69 6.15 3.09
N GLY A 199 -32.49 6.43 2.56
CA GLY A 199 -32.26 7.58 1.66
C GLY A 199 -32.82 8.91 2.19
N LEU A 200 -32.69 9.14 3.50
CA LEU A 200 -33.56 10.04 4.28
C LEU A 200 -33.41 11.54 4.01
N ASP A 201 -32.73 11.98 2.96
CA ASP A 201 -32.87 13.35 2.49
C ASP A 201 -32.81 13.42 0.96
N TYR A 202 -33.76 14.14 0.39
CA TYR A 202 -33.93 14.48 -1.04
C TYR A 202 -32.74 15.30 -1.63
N LEU A 203 -31.59 15.33 -0.96
CA LEU A 203 -30.40 16.12 -1.28
C LEU A 203 -29.18 15.26 -1.62
N ALA A 204 -29.35 13.95 -1.83
CA ALA A 204 -28.26 13.15 -2.36
C ALA A 204 -27.97 13.55 -3.81
N GLN A 205 -26.71 13.86 -4.09
CA GLN A 205 -26.22 14.27 -5.39
C GLN A 205 -25.00 13.45 -5.75
N TYR A 206 -24.73 13.36 -7.03
CA TYR A 206 -23.59 12.63 -7.54
C TYR A 206 -22.57 13.60 -8.15
N ILE A 207 -21.31 13.51 -7.69
CA ILE A 207 -20.21 14.31 -8.20
C ILE A 207 -19.27 13.41 -9.02
N ARG A 208 -18.95 13.85 -10.25
CA ARG A 208 -17.93 13.22 -11.10
C ARG A 208 -16.71 14.13 -11.21
N PHE A 209 -15.62 13.76 -10.56
CA PHE A 209 -14.36 14.50 -10.67
C PHE A 209 -13.61 14.15 -11.96
N VAL A 210 -13.59 12.87 -12.32
CA VAL A 210 -12.88 12.38 -13.50
C VAL A 210 -13.85 11.74 -14.51
N PRO A 211 -14.07 12.36 -15.67
CA PRO A 211 -14.87 11.79 -16.76
C PRO A 211 -14.29 10.49 -17.32
N MET A 212 -15.17 9.54 -17.67
CA MET A 212 -14.82 8.31 -18.40
C MET A 212 -13.94 8.54 -19.64
N LYS A 213 -14.16 9.66 -20.36
CA LYS A 213 -13.34 10.04 -21.52
C LYS A 213 -11.89 10.30 -21.12
N LYS A 214 -11.64 10.98 -20.00
CA LYS A 214 -10.29 11.22 -19.49
C LYS A 214 -9.59 9.93 -19.07
N ILE A 215 -10.29 9.01 -18.40
CA ILE A 215 -9.75 7.69 -18.07
C ILE A 215 -9.40 6.91 -19.33
N THR A 216 -10.24 6.98 -20.36
CA THR A 216 -9.97 6.30 -21.63
C THR A 216 -8.71 6.88 -22.30
N VAL A 217 -8.54 8.20 -22.31
CA VAL A 217 -7.31 8.84 -22.81
C VAL A 217 -6.09 8.41 -22.00
N ALA A 218 -6.16 8.40 -20.67
CA ALA A 218 -5.06 7.95 -19.83
C ALA A 218 -4.72 6.47 -20.12
N LEU A 219 -5.73 5.61 -20.23
CA LEU A 219 -5.58 4.20 -20.56
C LEU A 219 -4.91 3.98 -21.93
N ASP A 220 -5.33 4.72 -22.95
CA ASP A 220 -4.72 4.63 -24.28
C ASP A 220 -3.25 5.06 -24.24
N ARG A 221 -2.91 6.07 -23.42
CA ARG A 221 -1.52 6.49 -23.18
C ARG A 221 -0.69 5.43 -22.45
N VAL A 222 -1.23 4.75 -21.44
CA VAL A 222 -0.53 3.63 -20.78
C VAL A 222 -0.23 2.53 -21.80
N LYS A 223 -1.23 2.17 -22.63
CA LYS A 223 -1.09 1.13 -23.65
C LYS A 223 -0.05 1.49 -24.71
N SER A 224 -0.01 2.75 -25.13
CA SER A 224 0.97 3.24 -26.10
C SER A 224 2.31 3.63 -25.48
N PHE A 225 2.46 3.56 -24.15
CA PHE A 225 3.70 3.92 -23.49
C PHE A 225 4.75 2.89 -23.87
N GLU A 226 5.69 3.31 -24.72
CA GLU A 226 6.81 2.47 -25.12
C GLU A 226 7.57 2.04 -23.86
N ALA A 227 7.59 0.73 -23.61
CA ALA A 227 8.53 0.14 -22.69
C ALA A 227 9.93 0.38 -23.27
N ARG A 228 10.54 1.52 -22.93
CA ARG A 228 11.92 1.81 -23.28
C ARG A 228 12.80 0.89 -22.43
N LEU A 229 12.95 -0.35 -22.89
CA LEU A 229 14.14 -1.15 -22.60
C LEU A 229 15.30 -0.27 -23.02
N GLY A 230 16.08 0.21 -22.05
CA GLY A 230 17.40 0.77 -22.37
C GLY A 230 18.21 -0.26 -23.15
N PRO A 231 19.27 0.15 -23.87
CA PRO A 231 20.24 -0.81 -24.39
C PRO A 231 20.56 -1.76 -23.26
N GLY A 232 20.48 -3.06 -23.53
CA GLY A 232 20.60 -4.09 -22.53
C GLY A 232 21.68 -3.68 -21.54
N ILE A 233 21.30 -3.51 -20.28
CA ILE A 233 22.10 -4.17 -19.27
C ILE A 233 22.06 -5.60 -19.79
N GLU A 234 23.16 -6.05 -20.40
CA GLU A 234 23.40 -7.45 -20.69
C GLU A 234 22.93 -8.25 -19.48
N SER A 235 22.71 -9.54 -19.64
CA SER A 235 22.55 -10.44 -18.50
C SER A 235 23.80 -10.45 -17.60
N ASP A 236 24.13 -9.32 -16.98
CA ASP A 236 24.92 -9.22 -15.81
C ASP A 236 23.95 -9.55 -14.69
N SER A 237 24.31 -10.61 -13.99
CA SER A 237 23.62 -11.33 -12.92
C SER A 237 23.05 -10.50 -11.74
N ARG A 238 22.82 -9.19 -11.90
CA ARG A 238 22.56 -8.20 -10.84
C ARG A 238 21.12 -7.77 -10.62
N THR A 239 20.14 -8.32 -11.33
CA THR A 239 18.71 -8.01 -11.06
C THR A 239 17.86 -9.27 -10.91
N LYS A 240 18.37 -10.23 -10.12
CA LYS A 240 17.55 -11.30 -9.52
C LYS A 240 17.41 -11.04 -8.02
N ILE A 241 16.66 -10.01 -7.66
CA ILE A 241 16.10 -9.90 -6.31
C ILE A 241 14.60 -9.77 -6.52
N GLY A 242 13.88 -10.90 -6.56
CA GLY A 242 12.42 -10.84 -6.65
C GLY A 242 11.66 -12.06 -7.21
N VAL A 243 12.32 -13.09 -7.76
CA VAL A 243 11.60 -14.19 -8.45
C VAL A 243 11.81 -15.59 -7.86
N GLU A 244 12.52 -15.74 -6.73
CA GLU A 244 12.75 -17.07 -6.11
C GLU A 244 11.99 -17.33 -4.80
N TYR A 245 11.12 -16.40 -4.35
CA TYR A 245 10.34 -16.60 -3.12
C TYR A 245 9.10 -17.50 -3.31
N GLU A 246 8.53 -17.60 -4.51
CA GLU A 246 7.29 -18.38 -4.74
C GLU A 246 7.53 -19.86 -5.06
N ASN A 247 8.74 -20.25 -5.50
CA ASN A 247 9.03 -21.61 -5.96
C ASN A 247 9.76 -22.52 -4.95
N SER A 248 10.04 -22.04 -3.73
CA SER A 248 10.84 -22.76 -2.72
C SER A 248 10.04 -23.28 -1.52
N LEU A 249 8.71 -23.20 -1.54
CA LEU A 249 7.84 -23.70 -0.47
C LEU A 249 7.77 -25.23 -0.33
N ASP A 250 8.51 -25.99 -1.15
CA ASP A 250 8.62 -27.44 -1.03
C ASP A 250 10.09 -27.88 -1.12
N LYS A 251 10.78 -27.91 0.03
CA LYS A 251 11.65 -29.01 0.50
C LYS A 251 12.51 -28.58 1.70
N SER A 252 12.76 -29.57 2.54
CA SER A 252 13.42 -29.56 3.85
C SER A 252 14.92 -29.21 3.84
N ASP A 253 15.31 -28.08 3.26
CA ASP A 253 16.69 -27.58 3.34
C ASP A 253 16.79 -26.39 4.30
N SER A 254 17.87 -26.38 5.11
CA SER A 254 18.08 -25.42 6.21
C SER A 254 17.96 -23.96 5.76
N GLU A 255 17.04 -23.22 6.38
CA GLU A 255 16.70 -21.81 6.08
C GLU A 255 17.90 -20.85 6.06
N ASP A 256 19.02 -21.19 6.72
CA ASP A 256 20.25 -20.40 6.73
C ASP A 256 21.01 -20.41 5.38
N GLN A 257 20.84 -21.44 4.55
CA GLN A 257 21.50 -21.52 3.22
C GLN A 257 20.75 -20.73 2.13
N LEU A 258 19.43 -20.55 2.27
CA LEU A 258 18.61 -19.85 1.28
C LEU A 258 18.97 -18.36 1.21
N ILE A 259 19.19 -17.70 2.34
CA ILE A 259 19.53 -16.27 2.40
C ILE A 259 20.92 -15.98 1.79
N GLN A 260 21.90 -16.86 2.01
CA GLN A 260 23.23 -16.71 1.40
C GLN A 260 23.21 -16.95 -0.12
N THR A 261 22.38 -17.87 -0.59
CA THR A 261 22.33 -18.25 -2.01
C THR A 261 21.62 -17.20 -2.87
N SER A 262 20.60 -16.52 -2.34
CA SER A 262 19.91 -15.42 -3.04
C SER A 262 20.81 -14.19 -3.26
N LEU A 263 21.82 -13.98 -2.41
CA LEU A 263 22.76 -12.86 -2.49
C LEU A 263 24.08 -13.21 -3.18
N GLY A 264 24.45 -14.50 -3.22
CA GLY A 264 25.69 -14.99 -3.84
C GLY A 264 25.69 -15.09 -5.36
N LYS A 265 24.52 -14.99 -6.02
CA LYS A 265 24.42 -15.04 -7.50
C LYS A 265 24.43 -13.67 -8.18
N ALA A 266 24.57 -12.57 -7.43
CA ALA A 266 24.84 -11.26 -7.99
C ALA A 266 26.35 -11.12 -8.24
N GLY A 267 26.80 -11.53 -9.43
CA GLY A 267 28.16 -11.31 -9.89
C GLY A 267 28.49 -9.82 -9.89
N GLY A 268 29.58 -9.47 -9.21
CA GLY A 268 30.20 -8.14 -9.29
C GLY A 268 30.22 -7.36 -7.97
N LYS A 269 31.09 -7.83 -7.07
CA LYS A 269 31.95 -7.16 -6.08
C LYS A 269 31.64 -5.73 -5.59
N ALA A 270 31.60 -5.66 -4.25
CA ALA A 270 31.76 -4.52 -3.33
C ALA A 270 30.61 -3.50 -3.39
N GLU A 271 29.56 -3.55 -2.56
CA GLU A 271 29.61 -3.14 -1.14
C GLU A 271 28.44 -3.71 -0.29
N CYS A 272 27.54 -4.54 -0.85
CA CYS A 272 26.32 -5.00 -0.14
C CYS A 272 26.47 -6.34 0.64
N LEU A 273 27.61 -7.04 0.53
CA LEU A 273 27.83 -8.32 1.24
C LEU A 273 28.09 -8.14 2.75
N ALA A 274 28.57 -6.97 3.18
CA ALA A 274 28.86 -6.72 4.59
C ALA A 274 27.57 -6.59 5.43
N CYS A 275 26.51 -5.98 4.89
CA CYS A 275 25.23 -5.79 5.59
C CYS A 275 24.45 -7.11 5.75
N ALA A 276 24.44 -7.96 4.72
CA ALA A 276 23.74 -9.25 4.77
C ALA A 276 24.31 -10.19 5.83
N SER A 277 25.64 -10.20 6.03
CA SER A 277 26.29 -11.01 7.08
C SER A 277 25.95 -10.57 8.53
N ARG A 278 25.40 -9.36 8.69
CA ARG A 278 24.99 -8.79 9.98
C ARG A 278 23.50 -8.93 10.26
N VAL A 279 22.69 -9.24 9.24
CA VAL A 279 21.30 -9.67 9.46
C VAL A 279 21.36 -11.05 10.07
N LYS A 280 20.95 -11.16 11.33
CA LYS A 280 20.93 -12.42 12.05
C LYS A 280 19.49 -12.73 12.42
N ARG A 281 19.07 -13.98 12.20
CA ARG A 281 17.88 -14.50 12.87
C ARG A 281 18.09 -14.30 14.37
N CYS A 282 17.08 -13.78 15.06
CA CYS A 282 17.18 -13.66 16.51
C CYS A 282 17.38 -15.08 17.07
N PRO A 283 18.49 -15.33 17.81
CA PRO A 283 18.69 -16.64 18.42
C PRO A 283 17.53 -16.91 19.40
N PRO A 284 17.16 -18.18 19.64
CA PRO A 284 16.29 -18.51 20.75
C PRO A 284 16.95 -17.96 22.02
N TRP A 285 16.32 -16.96 22.63
CA TRP A 285 16.85 -16.33 23.84
C TRP A 285 16.91 -17.39 24.93
N ARG A 286 18.10 -17.61 25.49
CA ARG A 286 18.24 -18.39 26.71
C ARG A 286 17.61 -17.56 27.83
N ASP A 287 16.68 -18.17 28.55
CA ASP A 287 16.19 -17.65 29.82
C ASP A 287 17.41 -17.25 30.68
N GLU A 288 17.35 -16.07 31.33
CA GLU A 288 18.46 -15.36 32.00
C GLU A 288 19.24 -14.36 31.15
N GLN A 289 18.58 -13.26 30.75
CA GLN A 289 19.08 -11.91 31.02
C GLN A 289 17.94 -10.93 30.80
N VAL A 290 17.26 -10.59 31.90
CA VAL A 290 16.33 -9.47 31.99
C VAL A 290 17.16 -8.19 31.84
N LEU A 291 17.15 -7.59 30.65
CA LEU A 291 17.39 -6.15 30.52
C LEU A 291 16.04 -5.47 30.66
N GLU A 292 15.74 -5.08 31.88
CA GLU A 292 14.50 -4.48 32.35
C GLU A 292 14.25 -3.04 31.82
N THR A 293 14.96 -2.58 30.78
CA THR A 293 15.01 -1.15 30.42
C THR A 293 15.11 -0.81 28.94
N GLU A 294 14.53 -1.59 28.02
CA GLU A 294 14.59 -1.23 26.60
C GLU A 294 13.21 -1.08 25.95
N LEU A 295 12.85 0.18 25.71
CA LEU A 295 11.63 0.66 25.05
C LEU A 295 11.64 0.35 23.53
N TYR A 296 11.31 -0.89 23.22
CA TYR A 296 10.64 -1.48 22.05
C TYR A 296 9.92 -0.70 20.92
N SER A 297 10.27 0.51 20.44
CA SER A 297 9.39 1.29 19.54
C SER A 297 9.02 0.64 18.19
N PHE A 298 7.73 0.64 17.82
CA PHE A 298 7.20 0.21 16.51
C PHE A 298 6.90 1.45 15.68
N VAL A 299 7.63 1.65 14.58
CA VAL A 299 7.43 2.80 13.68
C VAL A 299 6.65 2.34 12.45
N ARG A 300 5.77 3.22 11.99
CA ARG A 300 4.81 3.03 10.89
C ARG A 300 5.42 2.48 9.62
#